data_AF-A0A5A7VKV6-F1
#
_entry.id   AF-A0A5A7VKV6-F1
#
_cell.length_a   1.000
_cell.length_b   1.000
_cell.length_c   1.000
_cell.angle_alpha   90.00
_cell.angle_beta   90.00
_cell.angle_gamma   90.00
#
_symmetry.space_group_name_H-M   'P 1'
#
loop_
_entity.id
_entity.type
_entity.pdbx_description
1 polymer ?
#
loop_
_entity_poly.entity_id
_entity_poly.type
_entity_poly.pdbx_seq_one_letter_code
_entity_poly.pdbx_strand_id
1 'polypeptide(L)'
;MLFVKKKDGTLRLCIDYRQLNKVTIRNKYPLPCIDDLFNQLRGAAWFSKIDLRSGYHQLKVRESDIAKTSFRTRYGHYEFRVMPFGLTNAPAVFMDLMNRIFHQYLDQFVIVFIDDILVYSVDKESHEEHLRIVLQTLRDKQLYAKFNKYKCKQSFQELKKRLVTAPILALPETGKDYVIYCDASRLGLGCVLMQDGNVIAYDSRQLKEHECNYPTHDLELAAAVLALKIWRHYLFGEKCHIFTDHKSLKYIFDQKELNLRQMRWLELIKDYDCTIEYHP
;
A
#
# COMPACT_ATOMS: atom_id res chain seq x y z
N MET A 1 8.07 10.26 -27.29
CA MET A 1 7.94 8.78 -27.26
C MET A 1 9.28 8.20 -26.89
N LEU A 2 9.33 7.26 -25.96
CA LEU A 2 10.54 6.65 -25.41
C LEU A 2 10.38 5.14 -25.41
N PHE A 3 11.47 4.40 -25.60
CA PHE A 3 11.48 2.94 -25.43
C PHE A 3 12.26 2.59 -24.17
N VAL A 4 11.64 1.83 -23.28
CA VAL A 4 12.25 1.34 -22.04
C VAL A 4 12.54 -0.14 -22.18
N LYS A 5 13.79 -0.56 -21.94
CA LYS A 5 14.16 -1.98 -21.90
C LYS A 5 13.58 -2.63 -20.66
N LYS A 6 12.87 -3.75 -20.84
CA LYS A 6 12.44 -4.63 -19.74
C LYS A 6 13.57 -5.57 -19.33
N LYS A 7 13.43 -6.17 -18.14
CA LYS A 7 14.35 -7.19 -17.61
C LYS A 7 14.45 -8.44 -18.50
N ASP A 8 13.43 -8.71 -19.33
CA ASP A 8 13.40 -9.81 -20.30
C ASP A 8 14.04 -9.44 -21.65
N GLY A 9 14.67 -8.25 -21.76
CA GLY A 9 15.29 -7.77 -22.99
C GLY A 9 14.33 -7.14 -23.99
N THR A 10 13.00 -7.25 -23.78
CA THR A 10 12.02 -6.65 -24.69
C THR A 10 11.91 -5.14 -24.50
N LEU A 11 11.58 -4.41 -25.56
CA LEU A 11 11.33 -2.97 -25.51
C LEU A 11 9.86 -2.68 -25.17
N ARG A 12 9.63 -1.76 -24.24
CA ARG A 12 8.31 -1.21 -23.92
C ARG A 12 8.21 0.20 -24.48
N LEU A 13 7.20 0.41 -25.32
CA LEU A 13 6.82 1.74 -25.79
C LEU A 13 6.22 2.54 -24.62
N CYS A 14 6.82 3.68 -24.30
CA CYS A 14 6.37 4.62 -23.30
C CYS A 14 6.12 5.99 -23.94
N ILE A 15 4.95 6.56 -23.69
CA ILE A 15 4.59 7.87 -24.24
C ILE A 15 4.55 8.86 -23.10
N ASP A 16 5.17 10.01 -23.34
CA ASP A 16 5.28 11.06 -22.35
C ASP A 16 4.04 11.94 -22.35
N TYR A 17 3.07 11.56 -21.52
CA TYR A 17 1.83 12.32 -21.32
C TYR A 17 1.95 13.38 -20.22
N ARG A 18 3.15 13.74 -19.74
CA ARG A 18 3.28 14.69 -18.60
C ARG A 18 2.57 16.03 -18.83
N GLN A 19 2.65 16.59 -20.03
CA GLN A 19 1.96 17.85 -20.34
C GLN A 19 0.43 17.68 -20.38
N LEU A 20 -0.05 16.60 -21.01
CA LEU A 20 -1.46 16.26 -21.05
C LEU A 20 -2.03 16.03 -19.64
N ASN A 21 -1.27 15.33 -18.79
CA ASN A 21 -1.64 15.03 -17.41
C ASN A 21 -1.74 16.28 -16.52
N LYS A 22 -1.03 17.37 -16.85
CA LYS A 22 -1.13 18.65 -16.11
C LYS A 22 -2.45 19.37 -16.37
N VAL A 23 -2.96 19.29 -17.60
CA VAL A 23 -4.22 19.92 -18.01
C VAL A 23 -5.44 19.01 -17.81
N THR A 24 -5.21 17.74 -17.50
CA THR A 24 -6.29 16.77 -17.23
C THR A 24 -6.76 16.89 -15.79
N ILE A 25 -8.08 17.02 -15.60
CA ILE A 25 -8.71 17.00 -14.28
C ILE A 25 -8.51 15.61 -13.66
N ARG A 26 -7.89 15.57 -12.48
CA ARG A 26 -7.57 14.31 -11.79
C ARG A 26 -8.80 13.71 -11.17
N ASN A 27 -9.10 12.46 -11.51
CA ASN A 27 -10.10 11.67 -10.82
C ASN A 27 -9.49 11.12 -9.52
N LYS A 28 -9.95 11.63 -8.38
CA LYS A 28 -9.59 11.12 -7.05
C LYS A 28 -10.52 9.96 -6.71
N TYR A 29 -10.38 8.84 -7.42
CA TYR A 29 -11.09 7.63 -7.04
C TYR A 29 -10.55 7.14 -5.69
N PRO A 30 -11.41 6.88 -4.69
CA PRO A 30 -10.97 6.40 -3.39
C PRO A 30 -10.36 5.01 -3.59
N LEU A 31 -9.07 4.89 -3.27
CA LEU A 31 -8.41 3.60 -3.18
C LEU A 31 -8.77 3.02 -1.80
N PRO A 32 -9.13 1.73 -1.70
CA PRO A 32 -9.33 1.09 -0.41
C PRO A 32 -8.03 1.17 0.40
N CYS A 33 -8.16 1.46 1.70
CA CYS A 33 -7.01 1.49 2.58
C CYS A 33 -6.41 0.09 2.67
N ILE A 34 -5.09 -0.02 2.66
CA ILE A 34 -4.40 -1.31 2.72
C ILE A 34 -4.77 -2.06 4.02
N ASP A 35 -4.94 -1.33 5.12
CA ASP A 35 -5.34 -1.90 6.41
C ASP A 35 -6.77 -2.48 6.39
N ASP A 36 -7.70 -1.82 5.70
CA ASP A 36 -9.06 -2.35 5.50
C ASP A 36 -9.04 -3.64 4.70
N LEU A 37 -8.19 -3.70 3.66
CA LEU A 37 -8.00 -4.91 2.86
C LEU A 37 -7.38 -6.05 3.69
N PHE A 38 -6.45 -5.76 4.60
CA PHE A 38 -5.85 -6.77 5.48
C PHE A 38 -6.83 -7.30 6.51
N ASN A 39 -7.68 -6.44 7.07
CA ASN A 39 -8.73 -6.86 8.00
C ASN A 39 -9.72 -7.84 7.34
N GLN A 40 -10.03 -7.65 6.05
CA GLN A 40 -10.89 -8.56 5.28
C GLN A 40 -10.26 -9.94 5.03
N LEU A 41 -8.93 -10.02 5.02
CA LEU A 41 -8.19 -11.28 4.81
C LEU A 41 -8.12 -12.13 6.09
N ARG A 42 -8.60 -11.62 7.23
CA ARG A 42 -8.55 -12.31 8.52
C ARG A 42 -9.41 -13.58 8.50
N GLY A 43 -8.79 -14.71 8.81
CA GLY A 43 -9.45 -16.03 8.83
C GLY A 43 -9.42 -16.79 7.49
N ALA A 44 -8.92 -16.18 6.41
CA ALA A 44 -8.68 -16.90 5.17
C ALA A 44 -7.39 -17.72 5.23
N ALA A 45 -7.42 -18.96 4.73
CA ALA A 45 -6.26 -19.83 4.65
C ALA A 45 -5.76 -20.02 3.20
N TRP A 46 -6.59 -19.71 2.21
CA TRP A 46 -6.32 -19.90 0.79
C TRP A 46 -6.38 -18.56 0.04
N PHE A 47 -5.33 -18.28 -0.74
CA PHE A 47 -5.18 -17.04 -1.49
C PHE A 47 -4.72 -17.33 -2.90
N SER A 48 -5.36 -16.67 -3.87
CA SER A 48 -4.98 -16.71 -5.28
C SER A 48 -4.92 -15.30 -5.84
N LYS A 49 -3.79 -14.98 -6.47
CA LYS A 49 -3.57 -13.69 -7.13
C LYS A 49 -3.68 -13.85 -8.64
N ILE A 50 -4.50 -13.01 -9.27
CA ILE A 50 -4.70 -12.96 -10.72
C ILE A 50 -4.20 -11.61 -11.25
N ASP A 51 -3.22 -11.64 -12.15
CA ASP A 51 -2.67 -10.46 -12.84
C ASP A 51 -3.43 -10.26 -14.16
N LEU A 52 -3.99 -9.07 -14.37
CA LEU A 52 -4.69 -8.74 -15.61
C LEU A 52 -3.69 -8.35 -16.70
N ARG A 53 -3.83 -8.95 -17.89
CA ARG A 53 -2.87 -8.74 -18.98
C ARG A 53 -3.00 -7.31 -19.52
N SER A 54 -2.02 -6.46 -19.22
CA SER A 54 -1.99 -5.07 -19.73
C SER A 54 -3.31 -4.34 -19.47
N GLY A 55 -3.77 -4.33 -18.21
CA GLY A 55 -5.14 -3.96 -17.79
C GLY A 55 -5.74 -2.78 -18.55
N TYR A 56 -5.04 -1.65 -18.63
CA TYR A 56 -5.57 -0.45 -19.28
C TYR A 56 -5.84 -0.61 -20.77
N HIS A 57 -5.07 -1.40 -21.50
CA HIS A 57 -5.26 -1.57 -22.96
C HIS A 57 -6.56 -2.32 -23.30
N GLN A 58 -7.28 -2.85 -22.31
CA GLN A 58 -8.59 -3.48 -22.49
C GLN A 58 -9.73 -2.46 -22.42
N LEU A 59 -9.48 -1.27 -21.87
CA LEU A 59 -10.45 -0.17 -21.79
C LEU A 59 -10.45 0.64 -23.08
N LYS A 60 -11.62 0.89 -23.66
CA LYS A 60 -11.76 1.83 -24.78
C LYS A 60 -11.67 3.27 -24.28
N VAL A 61 -10.94 4.10 -25.02
CA VAL A 61 -10.95 5.56 -24.81
C VAL A 61 -12.23 6.10 -25.46
N ARG A 62 -12.87 7.08 -24.80
CA ARG A 62 -14.03 7.77 -25.37
C ARG A 62 -13.65 8.41 -26.70
N GLU A 63 -14.49 8.31 -27.72
CA GLU A 63 -14.17 8.77 -29.09
C GLU A 63 -13.71 10.24 -29.14
N SER A 64 -14.34 11.11 -28.36
CA SER A 64 -13.97 12.54 -28.24
C SER A 64 -12.58 12.78 -27.63
N ASP A 65 -12.03 11.80 -26.92
CA ASP A 65 -10.75 11.89 -26.21
C ASP A 65 -9.62 11.12 -26.92
N ILE A 66 -9.91 10.38 -28.00
CA ILE A 66 -8.91 9.60 -28.75
C ILE A 66 -7.79 10.51 -29.28
N ALA A 67 -8.13 11.65 -29.87
CA ALA A 67 -7.16 12.60 -30.42
C ALA A 67 -6.19 13.16 -29.36
N LYS A 68 -6.60 13.19 -28.08
CA LYS A 68 -5.75 13.62 -26.96
C LYS A 68 -4.64 12.61 -26.66
N THR A 69 -4.81 11.37 -27.07
CA THR A 69 -3.81 10.30 -26.93
C THR A 69 -2.85 10.21 -28.13
N SER A 70 -2.88 11.22 -29.00
CA SER A 70 -2.00 11.27 -30.16
C SER A 70 -0.52 11.28 -29.79
N PHE A 71 0.29 10.56 -30.55
CA PHE A 71 1.72 10.54 -30.45
C PHE A 71 2.37 10.51 -31.83
N ARG A 72 3.56 11.09 -31.92
CA ARG A 72 4.32 11.16 -33.16
C ARG A 72 5.48 10.17 -33.13
N THR A 73 5.66 9.47 -34.25
CA THR A 73 6.86 8.68 -34.54
C THR A 73 7.62 9.33 -35.71
N ARG A 74 8.79 8.78 -36.05
CA ARG A 74 9.56 9.24 -37.22
C ARG A 74 8.77 9.16 -38.52
N TYR A 75 7.84 8.21 -38.63
CA TYR A 75 7.16 7.86 -39.87
C TYR A 75 5.65 8.16 -39.87
N GLY A 76 5.10 8.71 -38.79
CA GLY A 76 3.68 9.02 -38.76
C GLY A 76 3.16 9.54 -37.42
N HIS A 77 1.88 9.90 -37.46
CA HIS A 77 1.08 10.29 -36.31
C HIS A 77 0.09 9.17 -36.02
N TYR A 78 0.00 8.78 -34.75
CA TYR A 78 -0.82 7.67 -34.31
C TYR A 78 -1.60 8.06 -33.07
N GLU A 79 -2.73 7.43 -32.85
CA GLU A 79 -3.64 7.67 -31.73
C GLU A 79 -4.04 6.35 -31.10
N PHE A 80 -4.33 6.35 -29.80
CA PHE A 80 -4.82 5.15 -29.13
C PHE A 80 -6.33 5.10 -29.08
N ARG A 81 -6.90 4.00 -29.56
CA ARG A 81 -8.32 3.67 -29.36
C ARG A 81 -8.60 3.03 -27.99
N VAL A 82 -7.56 2.48 -27.36
CA VAL A 82 -7.61 1.84 -26.05
C VAL A 82 -6.72 2.57 -25.07
N MET A 83 -7.03 2.54 -23.78
CA MET A 83 -6.39 3.42 -22.81
C MET A 83 -4.88 3.11 -22.68
N PRO A 84 -3.99 4.02 -23.10
CA PRO A 84 -2.56 3.79 -23.04
C PRO A 84 -2.03 3.97 -21.61
N PHE A 85 -0.90 3.31 -21.32
CA PHE A 85 -0.15 3.59 -20.10
C PHE A 85 0.34 5.05 -20.07
N GLY A 86 0.33 5.64 -18.88
CA GLY A 86 0.87 6.97 -18.61
C GLY A 86 -0.17 8.09 -18.49
N LEU A 87 -1.46 7.82 -18.73
CA LEU A 87 -2.54 8.76 -18.44
C LEU A 87 -2.85 8.78 -16.93
N THR A 88 -3.04 9.97 -16.35
CA THR A 88 -3.26 10.12 -14.89
C THR A 88 -4.52 9.42 -14.38
N ASN A 89 -5.60 9.38 -15.17
CA ASN A 89 -6.86 8.77 -14.74
C ASN A 89 -6.98 7.28 -15.08
N ALA A 90 -5.97 6.67 -15.72
CA ALA A 90 -6.07 5.28 -16.15
C ALA A 90 -6.29 4.27 -15.00
N PRO A 91 -5.56 4.36 -13.87
CA PRO A 91 -5.80 3.47 -12.73
C PRO A 91 -7.20 3.67 -12.12
N ALA A 92 -7.64 4.93 -11.99
CA ALA A 92 -8.94 5.27 -11.41
C ALA A 92 -10.11 4.71 -12.23
N VAL A 93 -10.07 4.86 -13.56
CA VAL A 93 -11.11 4.34 -14.46
C VAL A 93 -11.10 2.81 -14.47
N PHE A 94 -9.92 2.20 -14.42
CA PHE A 94 -9.82 0.74 -14.33
C PHE A 94 -10.40 0.21 -13.03
N MET A 95 -10.09 0.85 -11.90
CA MET A 95 -10.65 0.45 -10.62
C MET A 95 -12.17 0.65 -10.55
N ASP A 96 -12.71 1.74 -11.08
CA ASP A 96 -14.17 1.92 -11.15
C ASP A 96 -14.84 0.80 -11.97
N LEU A 97 -14.26 0.43 -13.12
CA LEU A 97 -14.77 -0.68 -13.93
C LEU A 97 -14.73 -2.00 -13.14
N MET A 98 -13.60 -2.31 -12.53
CA MET A 98 -13.42 -3.57 -11.82
C MET A 98 -14.33 -3.65 -10.59
N ASN A 99 -14.49 -2.54 -9.87
CA ASN A 99 -15.40 -2.47 -8.73
C ASN A 99 -16.86 -2.67 -9.15
N ARG A 100 -17.26 -2.19 -10.33
CA ARG A 100 -18.60 -2.47 -10.89
C ARG A 100 -18.78 -3.92 -11.32
N ILE A 101 -17.75 -4.54 -11.89
CA ILE A 101 -17.81 -5.94 -12.34
C ILE A 101 -17.85 -6.90 -11.16
N PHE A 102 -16.99 -6.67 -10.16
CA PHE A 102 -16.86 -7.53 -8.99
C PHE A 102 -17.71 -7.06 -7.81
N HIS A 103 -18.58 -6.06 -7.98
CA HIS A 103 -19.35 -5.44 -6.89
C HIS A 103 -20.05 -6.46 -5.96
N GLN A 104 -20.57 -7.54 -6.54
CA GLN A 104 -21.27 -8.60 -5.80
C GLN A 104 -20.35 -9.50 -4.98
N TYR A 105 -19.06 -9.51 -5.29
CA TYR A 105 -18.04 -10.39 -4.71
C TYR A 105 -16.98 -9.61 -3.91
N LEU A 106 -16.95 -8.28 -4.06
CA LEU A 106 -16.14 -7.39 -3.23
C LEU A 106 -16.50 -7.57 -1.76
N ASP A 107 -15.50 -7.48 -0.89
CA ASP A 107 -15.60 -7.61 0.57
C ASP A 107 -16.09 -8.99 1.07
N GLN A 108 -16.36 -9.94 0.16
CA GLN A 108 -16.72 -11.32 0.49
C GLN A 108 -15.54 -12.28 0.30
N PHE A 109 -15.04 -12.36 -0.93
CA PHE A 109 -13.94 -13.25 -1.29
C PHE A 109 -13.03 -12.68 -2.39
N VAL A 110 -13.32 -11.46 -2.88
CA VAL A 110 -12.53 -10.78 -3.91
C VAL A 110 -12.10 -9.40 -3.41
N ILE A 111 -10.80 -9.14 -3.52
CA ILE A 111 -10.21 -7.82 -3.36
C ILE A 111 -9.61 -7.42 -4.70
N VAL A 112 -9.94 -6.22 -5.19
CA VAL A 112 -9.34 -5.66 -6.39
C VAL A 112 -8.43 -4.50 -6.03
N PHE A 113 -7.19 -4.55 -6.52
CA PHE A 113 -6.24 -3.46 -6.37
C PHE A 113 -5.53 -3.18 -7.70
N ILE A 114 -5.95 -2.11 -8.38
CA ILE A 114 -5.40 -1.67 -9.67
C ILE A 114 -5.40 -2.85 -10.67
N ASP A 115 -4.24 -3.41 -11.00
CA ASP A 115 -4.08 -4.45 -12.03
C ASP A 115 -4.15 -5.89 -11.45
N ASP A 116 -4.30 -6.01 -10.13
CA ASP A 116 -4.29 -7.25 -9.38
C ASP A 116 -5.68 -7.57 -8.79
N ILE A 117 -6.13 -8.82 -8.98
CA ILE A 117 -7.30 -9.38 -8.28
C ILE A 117 -6.78 -10.41 -7.29
N LEU A 118 -7.12 -10.23 -6.02
CA LEU A 118 -6.86 -11.18 -4.95
C LEU A 118 -8.16 -11.90 -4.60
N VAL A 119 -8.14 -13.22 -4.72
CA VAL A 119 -9.23 -14.10 -4.28
C VAL A 119 -8.79 -14.78 -3.01
N TYR A 120 -9.62 -14.75 -1.97
CA TYR A 120 -9.31 -15.34 -0.66
C TYR A 120 -10.46 -16.20 -0.16
N SER A 121 -10.14 -17.25 0.61
CA SER A 121 -11.13 -18.21 1.12
C SER A 121 -10.62 -18.94 2.36
N VAL A 122 -11.55 -19.44 3.18
CA VAL A 122 -11.22 -20.18 4.41
C VAL A 122 -10.81 -21.62 4.10
N ASP A 123 -11.56 -22.31 3.25
CA ASP A 123 -11.33 -23.70 2.87
C ASP A 123 -11.02 -23.86 1.38
N LYS A 124 -10.51 -25.04 1.02
CA LYS A 124 -10.06 -25.32 -0.35
C LYS A 124 -11.23 -25.48 -1.33
N GLU A 125 -12.33 -26.09 -0.91
CA GLU A 125 -13.47 -26.38 -1.78
C GLU A 125 -14.18 -25.08 -2.17
N SER A 126 -14.44 -24.20 -1.21
CA SER A 126 -14.93 -22.85 -1.43
C SER A 126 -13.96 -22.04 -2.30
N HIS A 127 -12.64 -22.22 -2.13
CA HIS A 127 -11.66 -21.50 -2.95
C HIS A 127 -11.73 -21.88 -4.43
N GLU A 128 -11.92 -23.17 -4.73
CA GLU A 128 -12.09 -23.64 -6.12
C GLU A 128 -13.36 -23.05 -6.74
N GLU A 129 -14.44 -22.95 -5.98
CA GLU A 129 -15.70 -22.34 -6.45
C GLU A 129 -15.57 -20.82 -6.64
N HIS A 130 -14.96 -20.11 -5.69
CA HIS A 130 -14.68 -18.67 -5.82
C HIS A 130 -13.82 -18.36 -7.04
N LEU A 131 -12.78 -19.17 -7.29
CA LEU A 131 -11.96 -19.04 -8.49
C LEU A 131 -12.77 -19.28 -9.77
N ARG A 132 -13.67 -20.27 -9.76
CA ARG A 132 -14.55 -20.56 -10.90
C ARG A 132 -15.44 -19.36 -11.21
N ILE A 133 -16.05 -18.75 -10.19
CA ILE A 133 -16.91 -17.56 -10.32
C ILE A 133 -16.10 -16.37 -10.88
N VAL A 134 -14.92 -16.10 -10.32
CA VAL A 134 -14.07 -14.98 -10.77
C VAL A 134 -13.62 -15.17 -12.21
N LEU A 135 -13.15 -16.37 -12.57
CA LEU A 135 -12.71 -16.67 -13.94
C LEU A 135 -13.88 -16.62 -14.94
N GLN A 136 -15.07 -17.07 -14.55
CA GLN A 136 -16.26 -16.98 -15.39
C GLN A 136 -16.67 -15.52 -15.58
N THR A 137 -16.68 -14.72 -14.52
CA THR A 137 -16.98 -13.27 -14.58
C THR A 137 -16.00 -12.54 -15.51
N LEU A 138 -14.71 -12.84 -15.42
CA LEU A 138 -13.70 -12.30 -16.34
C LEU A 138 -13.98 -12.69 -17.80
N ARG A 139 -14.35 -13.96 -18.04
CA ARG A 139 -14.68 -14.46 -19.37
C ARG A 139 -15.90 -13.77 -19.96
N ASP A 140 -16.96 -13.61 -19.17
CA ASP A 140 -18.22 -12.99 -19.59
C ASP A 140 -18.04 -11.50 -19.92
N LYS A 141 -17.15 -10.81 -19.19
CA LYS A 141 -16.79 -9.41 -19.43
C LYS A 141 -15.66 -9.23 -20.45
N GLN A 142 -15.20 -10.31 -21.09
CA GLN A 142 -14.09 -10.32 -22.04
C GLN A 142 -12.79 -9.68 -21.50
N LEU A 143 -12.55 -9.82 -20.20
CA LEU A 143 -11.31 -9.40 -19.55
C LEU A 143 -10.30 -10.53 -19.56
N TYR A 144 -9.10 -10.25 -20.08
CA TYR A 144 -8.07 -11.26 -20.25
C TYR A 144 -7.02 -11.19 -19.14
N ALA A 145 -6.95 -12.25 -18.34
CA ALA A 145 -5.89 -12.45 -17.36
C ALA A 145 -4.60 -12.93 -18.03
N LYS A 146 -3.44 -12.54 -17.48
CA LYS A 146 -2.15 -13.03 -17.93
C LYS A 146 -1.85 -14.35 -17.25
N PHE A 147 -2.18 -15.46 -17.92
CA PHE A 147 -1.81 -16.78 -17.41
C PHE A 147 -0.29 -17.01 -17.56
N ASN A 148 0.44 -16.97 -16.45
CA ASN A 148 1.82 -17.43 -16.42
C ASN A 148 1.93 -18.66 -15.50
N LYS A 149 1.81 -19.84 -16.12
CA LYS A 149 1.76 -21.16 -15.48
C LYS A 149 2.92 -21.41 -14.49
N TYR A 150 4.09 -20.82 -14.74
CA TYR A 150 5.29 -20.99 -13.90
C TYR A 150 5.40 -20.00 -12.74
N LYS A 151 4.88 -18.76 -12.90
CA LYS A 151 4.94 -17.75 -11.84
C LYS A 151 3.88 -17.94 -10.77
N CYS A 152 2.72 -18.51 -11.04
CA CYS A 152 1.69 -18.63 -10.00
C CYS A 152 2.12 -19.57 -8.87
N LYS A 153 2.73 -20.71 -9.21
CA LYS A 153 3.23 -21.68 -8.22
C LYS A 153 4.47 -21.16 -7.49
N GLN A 154 5.37 -20.48 -8.20
CA GLN A 154 6.53 -19.81 -7.59
C GLN A 154 6.14 -18.60 -6.76
N SER A 155 5.20 -17.76 -7.17
CA SER A 155 4.73 -16.61 -6.41
C SER A 155 3.90 -17.05 -5.21
N PHE A 156 3.12 -18.12 -5.29
CA PHE A 156 2.47 -18.72 -4.12
C PHE A 156 3.48 -19.35 -3.16
N GLN A 157 4.50 -20.07 -3.68
CA GLN A 157 5.58 -20.60 -2.85
C GLN A 157 6.50 -19.51 -2.31
N GLU A 158 6.73 -18.43 -3.04
CA GLU A 158 7.53 -17.26 -2.63
C GLU A 158 6.73 -16.40 -1.67
N LEU A 159 5.41 -16.29 -1.81
CA LEU A 159 4.52 -15.65 -0.84
C LEU A 159 4.46 -16.51 0.42
N LYS A 160 4.29 -17.83 0.32
CA LYS A 160 4.39 -18.77 1.44
C LYS A 160 5.77 -18.71 2.08
N LYS A 161 6.85 -18.64 1.30
CA LYS A 161 8.23 -18.53 1.79
C LYS A 161 8.44 -17.19 2.45
N ARG A 162 8.01 -16.06 1.88
CA ARG A 162 8.10 -14.72 2.48
C ARG A 162 7.21 -14.58 3.71
N LEU A 163 6.03 -15.18 3.73
CA LEU A 163 5.16 -15.25 4.92
C LEU A 163 5.75 -16.15 6.02
N VAL A 164 6.63 -17.09 5.67
CA VAL A 164 7.31 -18.02 6.62
C VAL A 164 8.74 -17.58 6.97
N THR A 165 9.37 -16.68 6.19
CA THR A 165 10.80 -16.27 6.36
C THR A 165 11.01 -14.76 6.52
N ALA A 166 10.02 -13.91 6.21
CA ALA A 166 10.00 -12.57 6.80
C ALA A 166 9.62 -12.73 8.29
N PRO A 167 10.17 -11.93 9.21
CA PRO A 167 9.63 -11.88 10.57
C PRO A 167 8.13 -11.61 10.45
N ILE A 168 7.33 -12.58 10.87
CA ILE A 168 5.91 -12.68 10.59
C ILE A 168 5.23 -11.41 11.08
N LEU A 169 4.62 -10.66 10.15
CA LEU A 169 3.69 -9.58 10.50
C LEU A 169 2.40 -10.25 10.98
N ALA A 170 2.25 -10.40 12.29
CA ALA A 170 1.02 -10.87 12.91
C ALA A 170 -0.08 -9.82 12.69
N LEU A 171 -1.29 -10.29 12.42
CA LEU A 171 -2.44 -9.40 12.31
C LEU A 171 -2.77 -8.83 13.69
N PRO A 172 -3.04 -7.51 13.80
CA PRO A 172 -3.31 -6.87 15.07
C PRO A 172 -4.63 -7.35 15.67
N GLU A 173 -4.60 -7.86 16.90
CA GLU A 173 -5.76 -8.28 17.67
C GLU A 173 -6.35 -7.09 18.45
N THR A 174 -7.67 -6.92 18.37
CA THR A 174 -8.42 -5.87 19.10
C THR A 174 -8.55 -6.22 20.59
N GLY A 175 -8.39 -5.23 21.47
CA GLY A 175 -8.44 -5.39 22.93
C GLY A 175 -7.16 -5.90 23.59
N LYS A 176 -6.01 -5.80 22.90
CA LYS A 176 -4.69 -6.16 23.42
C LYS A 176 -3.72 -5.00 23.25
N ASP A 177 -2.83 -4.84 24.22
CA ASP A 177 -1.90 -3.72 24.27
C ASP A 177 -0.87 -3.80 23.12
N TYR A 178 -0.58 -2.65 22.51
CA TYR A 178 0.44 -2.54 21.47
C TYR A 178 1.79 -2.16 22.08
N VAL A 179 2.86 -2.66 21.47
CA VAL A 179 4.23 -2.30 21.82
C VAL A 179 4.89 -1.68 20.60
N ILE A 180 5.47 -0.50 20.74
CA ILE A 180 6.14 0.22 19.67
C ILE A 180 7.61 0.39 20.04
N TYR A 181 8.51 -0.11 19.21
CA TYR A 181 9.94 0.18 19.33
C TYR A 181 10.31 1.28 18.33
N CYS A 182 10.89 2.37 18.84
CA CYS A 182 11.36 3.49 18.03
C CYS A 182 12.89 3.55 18.09
N ASP A 183 13.49 3.86 16.94
CA ASP A 183 14.92 4.11 16.80
C ASP A 183 15.13 5.25 15.80
N ALA A 184 16.04 6.16 16.09
CA ALA A 184 16.35 7.29 15.23
C ALA A 184 17.85 7.43 14.97
N SER A 185 18.20 7.39 13.68
CA SER A 185 19.56 7.63 13.22
C SER A 185 19.68 8.98 12.53
N ARG A 186 20.91 9.44 12.29
CA ARG A 186 21.19 10.64 11.47
C ARG A 186 20.79 10.48 9.99
N LEU A 187 20.38 9.29 9.55
CA LEU A 187 19.96 9.01 8.18
C LEU A 187 18.44 8.85 8.04
N GLY A 188 17.75 8.47 9.11
CA GLY A 188 16.33 8.13 9.08
C GLY A 188 15.78 7.70 10.42
N LEU A 189 14.46 7.75 10.51
CA LEU A 189 13.65 7.27 11.62
C LEU A 189 13.14 5.87 11.31
N GLY A 190 13.19 4.98 12.28
CA GLY A 190 12.64 3.64 12.22
C GLY A 190 11.66 3.40 13.36
N CYS A 191 10.61 2.64 13.08
CA CYS A 191 9.70 2.17 14.10
C CYS A 191 9.16 0.78 13.79
N VAL A 192 8.89 0.02 14.84
CA VAL A 192 8.35 -1.34 14.78
C VAL A 192 7.16 -1.43 15.70
N LEU A 193 5.99 -1.78 15.16
CA LEU A 193 4.80 -2.11 15.93
C LEU A 193 4.80 -3.60 16.22
N MET A 194 4.56 -3.97 17.47
CA MET A 194 4.55 -5.34 17.97
C MET A 194 3.34 -5.55 18.89
N GLN A 195 2.92 -6.80 19.03
CA GLN A 195 1.87 -7.22 19.95
C GLN A 195 2.10 -8.69 20.32
N ASP A 196 2.02 -9.03 21.61
CA ASP A 196 2.28 -10.37 22.16
C ASP A 196 3.58 -11.03 21.64
N GLY A 197 4.65 -10.25 21.50
CA GLY A 197 5.95 -10.74 21.02
C GLY A 197 6.03 -10.98 19.52
N ASN A 198 4.95 -10.73 18.76
CA ASN A 198 4.94 -10.77 17.31
C ASN A 198 5.05 -9.36 16.73
N VAL A 199 5.70 -9.22 15.59
CA VAL A 199 5.76 -7.93 14.89
C VAL A 199 4.48 -7.76 14.09
N ILE A 200 3.87 -6.58 14.09
CA ILE A 200 2.66 -6.26 13.31
C ILE A 200 3.01 -5.43 12.07
N ALA A 201 3.89 -4.43 12.25
CA ALA A 201 4.26 -3.50 11.19
C ALA A 201 5.68 -2.98 11.39
N TYR A 202 6.39 -2.77 10.28
CA TYR A 202 7.62 -1.98 10.24
C TYR A 202 7.35 -0.72 9.45
N ASP A 203 7.81 0.43 9.93
CA ASP A 203 7.85 1.65 9.13
C ASP A 203 9.18 2.37 9.31
N SER A 204 9.62 3.04 8.25
CA SER A 204 10.85 3.82 8.26
C SER A 204 10.77 4.98 7.29
N ARG A 205 11.37 6.11 7.67
CA ARG A 205 11.35 7.33 6.88
C ARG A 205 12.70 8.02 6.93
N GLN A 206 13.22 8.42 5.76
CA GLN A 206 14.39 9.29 5.70
C GLN A 206 14.11 10.66 6.34
N LEU A 207 15.13 11.24 6.98
CA LEU A 207 15.02 12.58 7.55
C LEU A 207 14.84 13.63 6.45
N LYS A 208 13.98 14.61 6.70
CA LYS A 208 13.89 15.80 5.85
C LYS A 208 15.08 16.71 6.13
N GLU A 209 15.47 17.55 5.16
CA GLU A 209 16.62 18.46 5.28
C GLU A 209 16.62 19.31 6.57
N HIS A 210 15.44 19.72 7.06
CA HIS A 210 15.32 20.48 8.30
C HIS A 210 15.38 19.61 9.57
N GLU A 211 15.05 18.32 9.48
CA GLU A 211 15.10 17.35 10.58
C GLU A 211 16.53 16.82 10.80
N CYS A 212 17.40 16.88 9.77
CA CYS A 212 18.82 16.51 9.89
C CYS A 212 19.59 17.32 10.95
N ASN A 213 19.11 18.52 11.28
CA ASN A 213 19.72 19.40 12.28
C ASN A 213 19.17 19.18 13.70
N TYR A 214 18.26 18.22 13.89
CA TYR A 214 17.66 17.97 15.20
C TYR A 214 18.64 17.21 16.10
N PRO A 215 18.68 17.53 17.40
CA PRO A 215 19.45 16.73 18.35
C PRO A 215 18.86 15.32 18.48
N THR A 216 19.67 14.34 18.89
CA THR A 216 19.27 12.92 18.93
C THR A 216 17.98 12.67 19.71
N HIS A 217 17.77 13.34 20.85
CA HIS A 217 16.54 13.20 21.63
C HIS A 217 15.29 13.70 20.89
N ASP A 218 15.41 14.73 20.03
CA ASP A 218 14.31 15.22 19.20
C ASP A 218 14.06 14.28 18.01
N LEU A 219 15.09 13.60 17.51
CA LEU A 219 14.96 12.59 16.46
C LEU A 219 14.23 11.34 16.99
N GLU A 220 14.58 10.89 18.19
CA GLU A 220 13.90 9.79 18.87
C GLU A 220 12.42 10.11 19.14
N LEU A 221 12.14 11.32 19.61
CA LEU A 221 10.76 11.79 19.76
C LEU A 221 10.03 11.87 18.40
N ALA A 222 10.73 12.29 17.34
CA ALA A 222 10.17 12.31 15.99
C ALA A 222 9.83 10.90 15.48
N ALA A 223 10.62 9.87 15.84
CA ALA A 223 10.32 8.47 15.53
C ALA A 223 9.04 8.01 16.24
N ALA A 224 8.87 8.32 17.52
CA ALA A 224 7.64 8.02 18.27
C ALA A 224 6.41 8.73 17.67
N VAL A 225 6.54 10.02 17.34
CA VAL A 225 5.47 10.80 16.70
C VAL A 225 5.14 10.27 15.31
N LEU A 226 6.14 9.79 14.56
CA LEU A 226 5.93 9.17 13.26
C LEU A 226 5.11 7.88 13.40
N ALA A 227 5.51 7.00 14.34
CA ALA A 227 4.80 5.76 14.64
C ALA A 227 3.33 6.01 15.00
N LEU A 228 3.07 6.95 15.92
CA LEU A 228 1.71 7.32 16.33
C LEU A 228 0.87 7.88 15.17
N LYS A 229 1.48 8.63 14.25
CA LYS A 229 0.76 9.17 13.08
C LYS A 229 0.41 8.12 12.04
N ILE A 230 1.33 7.19 11.79
CA ILE A 230 1.16 6.13 10.78
C ILE A 230 0.14 5.12 11.28
N TRP A 231 0.30 4.65 12.51
CA TRP A 231 -0.56 3.64 13.12
C TRP A 231 -1.69 4.24 13.95
N ARG A 232 -2.08 5.49 13.66
CA ARG A 232 -3.20 6.16 14.35
C ARG A 232 -4.46 5.29 14.36
N HIS A 233 -4.72 4.57 13.28
CA HIS A 233 -5.89 3.71 13.16
C HIS A 233 -5.82 2.43 14.03
N TYR A 234 -4.62 1.97 14.40
CA TYR A 234 -4.44 0.84 15.33
C TYR A 234 -4.43 1.28 16.80
N LEU A 235 -3.86 2.44 17.08
CA LEU A 235 -3.56 2.89 18.45
C LEU A 235 -4.65 3.75 19.09
N PHE A 236 -5.63 4.20 18.31
CA PHE A 236 -6.68 5.08 18.82
C PHE A 236 -7.71 4.28 19.63
N GLY A 237 -7.73 4.49 20.95
CA GLY A 237 -8.65 3.82 21.88
C GLY A 237 -8.10 2.54 22.52
N GLU A 238 -6.87 2.14 22.19
CA GLU A 238 -6.16 0.99 22.76
C GLU A 238 -4.90 1.46 23.49
N LYS A 239 -4.42 0.69 24.47
CA LYS A 239 -3.20 1.01 25.21
C LYS A 239 -1.97 0.70 24.38
N CYS A 240 -0.97 1.58 24.43
CA CYS A 240 0.30 1.34 23.75
C CYS A 240 1.54 1.72 24.58
N HIS A 241 2.57 0.88 24.48
CA HIS A 241 3.86 1.04 25.16
C HIS A 241 4.92 1.41 24.13
N ILE A 242 5.48 2.60 24.22
CA ILE A 242 6.52 3.10 23.32
C ILE A 242 7.88 2.92 24.00
N PHE A 243 8.73 2.10 23.40
CA PHE A 243 10.12 1.90 23.79
C PHE A 243 11.06 2.72 22.90
N THR A 244 12.00 3.42 23.54
CA THR A 244 13.07 4.21 22.89
C THR A 244 14.39 3.98 23.61
N ASP A 245 15.49 4.07 22.87
CA ASP A 245 16.87 3.88 23.32
C ASP A 245 17.45 5.12 24.05
N HIS A 246 16.63 6.17 24.26
CA HIS A 246 17.09 7.43 24.84
C HIS A 246 16.43 7.73 26.20
N LYS A 247 17.19 7.54 27.29
CA LYS A 247 16.75 7.71 28.69
C LYS A 247 16.06 9.05 28.99
N SER A 248 16.39 10.12 28.26
CA SER A 248 15.82 11.46 28.50
C SER A 248 14.35 11.59 28.10
N LEU A 249 13.83 10.71 27.22
CA LEU A 249 12.43 10.76 26.78
C LEU A 249 11.44 10.27 27.85
N LYS A 250 11.92 9.52 28.85
CA LYS A 250 11.12 9.13 30.01
C LYS A 250 10.61 10.33 30.82
N TYR A 251 11.34 11.45 30.80
CA TYR A 251 11.03 12.65 31.58
C TYR A 251 10.47 13.79 30.74
N ILE A 252 10.17 13.57 29.45
CA ILE A 252 9.72 14.65 28.57
C ILE A 252 8.36 15.23 28.96
N PHE A 253 7.53 14.44 29.66
CA PHE A 253 6.26 14.89 30.22
C PHE A 253 6.41 15.78 31.47
N ASP A 254 7.56 15.71 32.16
CA ASP A 254 7.83 16.45 33.41
C ASP A 254 8.69 17.71 33.19
N GLN A 255 9.17 17.96 31.96
CA GLN A 255 10.03 19.10 31.65
C GLN A 255 9.25 20.42 31.62
N LYS A 256 9.75 21.42 32.38
CA LYS A 256 9.13 22.76 32.51
C LYS A 256 9.33 23.67 31.30
N GLU A 257 10.37 23.46 30.49
CA GLU A 257 10.67 24.28 29.31
C GLU A 257 10.75 23.39 28.07
N LEU A 258 9.68 23.39 27.28
CA LEU A 258 9.57 22.64 26.03
C LEU A 258 9.63 23.60 24.84
N ASN A 259 10.26 23.17 23.75
CA ASN A 259 10.27 23.95 22.52
C ASN A 259 8.88 23.90 21.84
N LEU A 260 8.48 24.93 21.07
CA LEU A 260 7.15 25.00 20.40
C LEU A 260 6.83 23.75 19.56
N ARG A 261 7.87 23.11 19.01
CA ARG A 261 7.75 21.82 18.28
C ARG A 261 7.40 20.66 19.21
N GLN A 262 8.12 20.53 20.32
CA GLN A 262 7.90 19.49 21.32
C GLN A 262 6.51 19.65 21.95
N MET A 263 6.03 20.89 22.17
CA MET A 263 4.66 21.15 22.63
C MET A 263 3.60 20.58 21.66
N ARG A 264 3.74 20.83 20.35
CA ARG A 264 2.82 20.29 19.33
C ARG A 264 2.86 18.77 19.25
N TRP A 265 4.01 18.16 19.49
CA TRP A 265 4.16 16.72 19.51
C TRP A 265 3.56 16.11 20.79
N LEU A 266 3.70 16.78 21.93
CA LEU A 266 3.07 16.38 23.19
C LEU A 266 1.55 16.50 23.15
N GLU A 267 0.99 17.53 22.50
CA GLU A 267 -0.46 17.61 22.25
C GLU A 267 -0.96 16.38 21.50
N LEU A 268 -0.26 15.99 20.43
CA LEU A 268 -0.62 14.79 19.67
C LEU A 268 -0.48 13.51 20.51
N ILE A 269 0.57 13.39 21.32
CA ILE A 269 0.81 12.20 22.15
C ILE A 269 -0.27 12.07 23.24
N LYS A 270 -0.77 13.18 23.79
CA LYS A 270 -1.86 13.20 24.77
C LYS A 270 -3.19 12.67 24.24
N ASP A 271 -3.39 12.65 22.92
CA ASP A 271 -4.58 12.07 22.30
C ASP A 271 -4.57 10.52 22.34
N TYR A 272 -3.48 9.87 22.75
CA TYR A 272 -3.31 8.42 22.84
C TYR A 272 -3.10 7.96 24.29
N ASP A 273 -3.63 6.78 24.65
CA ASP A 273 -3.35 6.12 25.94
C ASP A 273 -2.00 5.39 25.86
N CYS A 274 -0.91 6.16 25.91
CA CYS A 274 0.46 5.66 25.70
C CYS A 274 1.39 5.86 26.89
N THR A 275 2.29 4.89 27.15
CA THR A 275 3.41 5.03 28.09
C THR A 275 4.73 5.00 27.34
N ILE A 276 5.65 5.92 27.67
CA ILE A 276 7.01 5.94 27.09
C ILE A 276 7.98 5.32 28.09
N GLU A 277 8.60 4.22 27.68
CA GLU A 277 9.53 3.44 28.47
C GLU A 277 10.91 3.38 27.81
N TYR A 278 11.94 3.29 28.64
CA TYR A 278 13.33 3.18 28.17
C TYR A 278 13.69 1.71 27.98
N HIS A 279 14.17 1.35 26.79
CA HIS A 279 14.74 0.03 26.51
C HIS A 279 16.22 0.20 26.11
N PRO A 280 17.17 -0.47 26.79
CA PRO A 280 18.59 -0.41 26.45
C PRO A 280 18.94 -1.14 25.16
#